data_AF-A0A3C0SRX1-F1
#
_entry.id   AF-A0A3C0SRX1-F1
#
_cell.length_a   1.000
_cell.length_b   1.000
_cell.length_c   1.000
_cell.angle_alpha   90.00
_cell.angle_beta   90.00
_cell.angle_gamma   90.00
#
_symmetry.space_group_name_H-M   'P 1'
#
loop_
_entity.id
_entity.type
_entity.pdbx_description
1 polymer ?
#
loop_
_entity_poly.entity_id
_entity_poly.type
_entity_poly.pdbx_seq_one_letter_code
_entity_poly.pdbx_strand_id
1 'polypeptide(L)'
;MYCDEKYCYVSNYGDGTISIIDIINFRNIKSIRTGGMPRGIISDEKYIYVGDSYNDLIIRINRNNDHEKLIIPLKGQPTGMIIE
;
A
#
# COMPACT_ATOMS: atom_id res chain seq x y z
N MET A 1 -0.59 7.80 -1.14
CA MET A 1 -1.99 7.34 -1.13
C MET A 1 -2.37 6.95 -2.55
N TYR A 2 -3.36 6.08 -2.71
CA TYR A 2 -3.99 5.75 -3.98
C TYR A 2 -5.49 5.64 -3.75
N CYS A 3 -6.32 6.13 -4.67
CA CYS A 3 -7.77 6.02 -4.56
C CYS A 3 -8.37 5.58 -5.89
N ASP A 4 -9.36 4.69 -5.81
CA ASP A 4 -10.26 4.35 -6.90
C ASP A 4 -11.67 4.91 -6.61
N GLU A 5 -12.68 4.45 -7.35
CA GLU A 5 -14.07 4.90 -7.20
C GLU A 5 -14.73 4.54 -5.86
N LYS A 6 -14.20 3.56 -5.13
CA LYS A 6 -14.82 3.01 -3.90
C LYS A 6 -13.91 3.05 -2.69
N TYR A 7 -12.59 2.95 -2.89
CA TYR A 7 -11.62 2.79 -1.81
C TYR A 7 -10.44 3.74 -1.97
N CYS A 8 -10.00 4.30 -0.85
CA CYS A 8 -8.70 4.96 -0.72
C CYS A 8 -7.76 4.12 0.14
N TYR A 9 -6.56 3.91 -0.37
CA TYR A 9 -5.44 3.28 0.32
C TYR A 9 -4.48 4.37 0.78
N VAL A 10 -4.29 4.48 2.10
CA VAL A 10 -3.48 5.52 2.73
C VAL A 10 -2.31 4.87 3.45
N SER A 11 -1.09 5.22 3.03
CA SER A 11 0.14 4.80 3.69
C SER A 11 0.36 5.63 4.96
N ASN A 12 0.23 5.00 6.12
CA ASN A 12 0.48 5.61 7.42
C ASN A 12 1.97 5.43 7.76
N TYR A 13 2.78 6.39 7.33
CA TYR A 13 4.25 6.32 7.40
C TYR A 13 4.77 6.00 8.81
N GLY A 14 4.30 6.74 9.82
CA GLY A 14 4.75 6.57 11.22
C GLY A 14 4.22 5.30 11.88
N ASP A 15 3.01 4.85 11.52
CA ASP A 15 2.35 3.72 12.16
C ASP A 15 2.78 2.37 11.55
N GLY A 16 3.44 2.38 10.39
CA GLY A 16 3.80 1.17 9.67
C GLY A 16 2.60 0.37 9.16
N THR A 17 1.54 1.08 8.76
CA THR A 17 0.29 0.49 8.28
C THR A 17 -0.20 1.13 6.98
N ILE A 18 -1.11 0.43 6.29
CA ILE A 18 -1.91 0.97 5.19
C ILE A 18 -3.37 0.93 5.63
N SER A 19 -4.02 2.08 5.63
CA SER A 19 -5.46 2.18 5.85
C SER A 19 -6.22 1.99 4.55
N ILE A 20 -7.26 1.15 4.57
CA ILE A 20 -8.27 1.07 3.51
C ILE A 20 -9.49 1.83 4.00
N ILE A 21 -9.81 2.91 3.30
CA ILE A 21 -10.94 3.79 3.58
C ILE A 21 -12.00 3.56 2.52
N ASP A 22 -13.21 3.21 2.94
CA ASP A 22 -14.41 3.27 2.11
C ASP A 22 -14.80 4.73 1.96
N ILE A 23 -14.65 5.27 0.75
CA ILE A 23 -14.88 6.71 0.48
C ILE A 23 -16.35 7.03 0.22
N ILE A 24 -17.18 6.03 0.00
CA ILE A 24 -18.62 6.20 -0.14
C ILE A 24 -19.25 6.40 1.24
N ASN A 25 -18.79 5.60 2.22
CA ASN A 25 -19.30 5.61 3.59
C ASN A 25 -18.40 6.38 4.58
N PHE A 26 -17.31 7.00 4.10
CA PHE A 26 -16.34 7.78 4.87
C PHE A 26 -15.81 7.09 6.13
N ARG A 27 -15.45 5.80 6.01
CA ARG A 27 -14.98 5.01 7.15
C ARG A 27 -13.74 4.18 6.84
N ASN A 28 -12.85 4.06 7.81
CA ASN A 28 -11.77 3.07 7.75
C ASN A 28 -12.38 1.67 7.89
N ILE A 29 -12.19 0.82 6.88
CA ILE A 29 -12.71 -0.55 6.88
C ILE A 29 -11.64 -1.59 7.19
N LYS A 30 -10.36 -1.23 7.05
CA LYS A 30 -9.23 -2.12 7.31
C LYS A 30 -7.94 -1.35 7.55
N SER A 31 -7.04 -1.92 8.35
CA SER A 31 -5.65 -1.49 8.47
C SER A 31 -4.72 -2.69 8.26
N ILE A 32 -3.79 -2.57 7.31
CA ILE A 32 -2.85 -3.62 6.95
C ILE A 32 -1.47 -3.24 7.49
N ARG A 33 -0.89 -4.09 8.34
CA ARG A 33 0.48 -3.89 8.82
C ARG A 33 1.50 -4.23 7.73
N THR A 34 2.46 -3.32 7.51
CA THR A 34 3.54 -3.51 6.53
C THR A 34 4.85 -3.90 7.19
N GLY A 35 5.09 -3.46 8.43
CA GLY A 35 6.31 -3.79 9.18
C GLY A 35 7.50 -2.85 8.94
N GLY A 36 7.28 -1.75 8.20
CA GLY A 36 8.30 -0.70 7.98
C GLY A 36 7.66 0.68 7.86
N MET A 37 8.17 1.51 6.96
CA MET A 37 7.67 2.88 6.73
C MET A 37 7.04 2.98 5.35
N PRO A 38 5.74 2.66 5.20
CA PRO A 38 5.09 2.62 3.91
C PRO A 38 5.03 4.02 3.29
N ARG A 39 5.40 4.12 2.02
CA ARG A 39 5.46 5.36 1.25
C ARG A 39 5.13 5.09 -0.21
N GLY A 40 4.27 5.95 -0.77
CA GLY A 40 3.78 5.77 -2.14
C GLY A 40 2.89 4.54 -2.26
N ILE A 41 1.78 4.68 -2.98
CA ILE A 41 0.92 3.55 -3.31
C ILE A 41 0.52 3.73 -4.76
N ILE A 42 0.66 2.68 -5.55
CA ILE A 42 0.06 2.56 -6.88
C ILE A 42 -0.75 1.26 -6.92
N SER A 43 -1.68 1.15 -7.86
CA SER A 43 -2.54 -0.03 -7.97
C SER A 43 -2.75 -0.40 -9.43
N ASP A 44 -2.90 -1.69 -9.68
CA ASP A 44 -3.57 -2.21 -10.87
C ASP A 44 -4.97 -2.77 -10.48
N GLU A 45 -5.62 -3.51 -11.36
CA GLU A 45 -6.95 -4.10 -11.10
C GLU A 45 -6.96 -5.11 -9.94
N LYS A 46 -5.84 -5.79 -9.66
CA LYS A 46 -5.76 -6.92 -8.73
C LYS A 46 -4.93 -6.62 -7.48
N TYR A 47 -3.91 -5.79 -7.60
CA TYR A 47 -2.89 -5.57 -6.59
C TYR A 47 -2.68 -4.09 -6.31
N ILE A 48 -2.35 -3.78 -5.05
CA ILE A 48 -1.66 -2.54 -4.68
C ILE A 48 -0.17 -2.83 -4.52
N TYR A 49 0.65 -1.82 -4.82
CA TYR A 49 2.09 -1.82 -4.64
C TYR A 49 2.46 -0.68 -3.72
N VAL A 50 3.19 -1.00 -2.66
CA VAL A 50 3.52 -0.07 -1.60
C VAL A 50 5.03 -0.05 -1.46
N GLY A 51 5.64 1.12 -1.57
CA GLY A 51 7.05 1.27 -1.25
C GLY A 51 7.23 1.24 0.26
N ASP A 52 8.31 0.65 0.74
CA ASP A 52 8.75 0.73 2.13
C ASP A 52 10.13 1.36 2.15
N SER A 53 10.21 2.60 2.63
CA SER A 53 11.46 3.37 2.66
C SER A 53 12.39 2.99 3.81
N TYR A 54 11.91 2.22 4.78
CA TYR A 54 12.74 1.77 5.89
C TYR A 54 13.45 0.46 5.56
N ASN A 55 12.75 -0.47 4.91
CA ASN A 55 13.28 -1.79 4.58
C ASN A 55 13.77 -1.91 3.12
N ASP A 56 13.80 -0.81 2.36
CA ASP A 56 14.19 -0.77 0.95
C ASP A 56 13.49 -1.86 0.11
N LEU A 57 12.16 -1.89 0.12
CA LEU A 57 11.38 -2.93 -0.56
C LEU A 57 10.09 -2.40 -1.18
N ILE A 58 9.52 -3.15 -2.11
CA ILE A 58 8.14 -3.00 -2.58
C ILE A 58 7.31 -4.16 -2.02
N ILE A 59 6.17 -3.84 -1.42
CA ILE A 59 5.18 -4.82 -0.98
C ILE A 59 4.03 -4.81 -1.97
N ARG A 60 3.82 -5.93 -2.67
CA ARG A 60 2.62 -6.16 -3.48
C ARG A 60 1.57 -6.87 -2.62
N ILE A 61 0.34 -6.36 -2.59
CA ILE A 61 -0.76 -6.90 -1.78
C ILE A 61 -1.99 -7.07 -2.68
N ASN A 62 -2.63 -8.25 -2.65
CA ASN A 62 -3.90 -8.45 -3.36
C ASN A 62 -5.01 -7.60 -2.72
N ARG A 63 -5.76 -6.87 -3.54
CA ARG A 63 -6.81 -5.93 -3.10
C ARG A 63 -7.95 -6.61 -2.34
N ASN A 64 -8.23 -7.87 -2.68
CA ASN A 64 -9.32 -8.66 -2.12
C ASN A 64 -8.86 -9.64 -1.03
N ASN A 65 -7.56 -9.91 -0.92
CA ASN A 65 -6.99 -10.83 0.05
C ASN A 65 -5.60 -10.35 0.50
N ASP A 66 -5.54 -9.59 1.58
CA ASP A 66 -4.29 -9.03 2.10
C ASP A 66 -3.35 -10.07 2.74
N HIS A 67 -3.75 -11.33 2.85
CA HIS A 67 -2.84 -12.41 3.22
C HIS A 67 -1.95 -12.82 2.04
N GLU A 68 -2.36 -12.51 0.81
CA GLU A 68 -1.54 -12.66 -0.40
C GLU A 68 -0.62 -11.44 -0.55
N LYS A 69 0.54 -11.51 0.11
CA LYS A 69 1.62 -10.51 0.00
C LYS A 69 2.83 -11.08 -0.71
N LEU A 70 3.44 -10.28 -1.56
CA LEU A 70 4.76 -10.53 -2.12
C LEU A 70 5.70 -9.39 -1.71
N ILE A 71 6.87 -9.76 -1.18
CA ILE A 71 7.94 -8.83 -0.85
C ILE A 71 8.96 -8.84 -1.99
N ILE A 72 9.27 -7.66 -2.50
CA ILE A 72 10.22 -7.44 -3.59
C ILE A 72 11.35 -6.56 -3.04
N PRO A 73 12.52 -7.12 -2.71
CA PRO A 73 13.66 -6.34 -2.21
C PRO A 73 14.20 -5.36 -3.26
N LEU A 74 14.61 -4.19 -2.81
CA LEU A 74 15.33 -3.20 -3.60
C LEU A 74 16.75 -2.99 -3.02
N LYS A 75 17.53 -2.14 -3.68
CA LYS A 75 18.85 -1.68 -3.22
C LYS A 75 18.86 -0.16 -2.96
N GLY A 76 17.73 0.37 -2.48
CA GLY A 76 17.55 1.78 -2.17
C GLY A 76 16.08 2.17 -1.98
N GLN A 77 15.88 3.36 -1.42
CA GLN A 77 14.57 3.81 -0.96
C GLN A 77 13.62 4.09 -2.13
N PRO A 78 12.46 3.40 -2.20
CA PRO A 78 11.46 3.70 -3.20
C PRO A 78 10.82 5.07 -2.94
N THR A 79 11.01 6.00 -3.88
CA THR A 79 10.49 7.38 -3.76
C THR A 79 9.37 7.70 -4.75
N GLY A 80 9.45 7.14 -5.97
CA GLY A 80 8.42 7.22 -7.01
C GLY A 80 8.21 5.84 -7.62
N MET A 81 6.95 5.55 -7.99
CA MET A 81 6.58 4.29 -8.64
C MET A 81 5.57 4.61 -9.75
N ILE A 82 5.66 3.87 -10.85
CA ILE A 82 4.70 3.87 -11.96
C ILE A 82 4.45 2.42 -12.38
N ILE A 83 3.25 2.16 -12.87
CA ILE A 83 2.87 0.91 -13.52
C ILE A 83 2.30 1.28 -14.90
N GLU A 84 2.65 0.49 -15.92
CA GLU A 84 2.18 0.66 -17.30
C GLU A 84 0.93 -0.20 -17.57
#